data_AF-A0A1Y5I2M1-F1
#
_entry.id   AF-A0A1Y5I2M1-F1
#
_cell.length_a   1.000
_cell.length_b   1.000
_cell.length_c   1.000
_cell.angle_alpha   90.00
_cell.angle_beta   90.00
_cell.angle_gamma   90.00
#
_symmetry.space_group_name_H-M   'P 1'
#
loop_
_entity.id
_entity.type
_entity.pdbx_description
1 polymer ?
#
loop_
_entity_poly.entity_id
_entity_poly.type
_entity_poly.pdbx_seq_one_letter_code
_entity_poly.pdbx_strand_id
1 'polypeptide(L)'
;MRALDLTVRVAKRSHVPNARLRHRTIRSHAEPSEARAFGSLVAETLEEMATDVEFQTAQQRLSELGQRALTKEERARRRRALDGLGVPSFEDFLEERGGKVLEREPTTILQVNIGLYCNQACSHCHVESSPLRTSEVMDERTAEQVIRVLKNSPGVRTLDLTGGAPELHKQFRYLVTEARALGVEVIDRCNLTVLYEEGQEDLPQFLAENKVKVVASLPCYSEANTDAQRGRGVFERSIAALKDLNAVGYGVEGTGLELDLMYNPGGAFLPPAQAKLEEAYRSELRGTWGVEFSRLFTLTNMPIKRFADYLHKEDKTSEYMSLLVNNFNVAASVGVMCRDLISVSWDGRLFDCDFNQQLDMPVRGAKTTIFDLNSCDDLVGAHIVADNHCFGCTAGSGSSCSGATI
;
A
#
# COMPACT_ATOMS: atom_id res chain seq x y z
N MET A 1 -42.30 -32.06 -56.87
CA MET A 1 -41.09 -32.46 -57.63
C MET A 1 -39.88 -31.75 -57.01
N ARG A 2 -38.91 -32.56 -56.56
CA ARG A 2 -37.52 -32.22 -56.17
C ARG A 2 -37.29 -31.44 -54.87
N ALA A 3 -36.98 -32.21 -53.83
CA ALA A 3 -35.95 -31.90 -52.85
C ALA A 3 -34.57 -31.82 -53.53
N LEU A 4 -33.66 -31.00 -52.98
CA LEU A 4 -32.22 -31.24 -53.04
C LEU A 4 -31.50 -30.44 -51.95
N ASP A 5 -30.87 -31.21 -51.06
CA ASP A 5 -29.83 -30.84 -50.10
C ASP A 5 -28.75 -29.95 -50.72
N LEU A 6 -28.26 -28.99 -49.92
CA LEU A 6 -26.90 -28.48 -50.07
C LEU A 6 -26.25 -28.27 -48.70
N THR A 7 -25.27 -29.12 -48.49
CA THR A 7 -24.44 -29.36 -47.31
C THR A 7 -23.47 -28.20 -47.08
N VAL A 8 -23.47 -27.60 -45.90
CA VAL A 8 -22.40 -26.68 -45.47
C VAL A 8 -21.28 -27.48 -44.81
N ARG A 9 -20.09 -27.41 -45.41
CA ARG A 9 -18.86 -28.06 -44.99
C ARG A 9 -18.39 -27.52 -43.63
N VAL A 10 -18.26 -28.42 -42.65
CA VAL A 10 -17.55 -28.19 -41.40
C VAL A 10 -16.04 -28.23 -41.67
N ALA A 11 -15.36 -27.09 -41.53
CA ALA A 11 -13.89 -27.02 -41.58
C ALA A 11 -13.29 -27.46 -40.24
N LYS A 12 -12.25 -28.28 -40.34
CA LYS A 12 -11.58 -29.01 -39.26
C LYS A 12 -10.90 -28.08 -38.25
N ARG A 13 -11.06 -28.43 -36.97
CA ARG A 13 -10.33 -27.89 -35.82
C ARG A 13 -8.82 -28.13 -35.99
N SER A 14 -8.04 -27.06 -35.95
CA SER A 14 -6.59 -27.09 -35.80
C SER A 14 -6.22 -27.44 -34.35
N HIS A 15 -5.46 -28.51 -34.20
CA HIS A 15 -4.78 -28.93 -32.98
C HIS A 15 -3.79 -27.84 -32.52
N VAL A 16 -3.94 -27.37 -31.29
CA VAL A 16 -2.88 -26.67 -30.55
C VAL A 16 -2.18 -27.70 -29.67
N PRO A 17 -0.83 -27.82 -29.67
CA PRO A 17 -0.13 -28.86 -28.92
C PRO A 17 -0.25 -28.62 -27.41
N ASN A 18 -0.55 -29.71 -26.71
CA ASN A 18 -0.68 -29.82 -25.27
C ASN A 18 0.72 -29.60 -24.62
N ALA A 19 1.00 -28.39 -24.14
CA ALA A 19 2.20 -28.12 -23.36
C ALA A 19 2.03 -28.76 -21.97
N ARG A 20 2.75 -29.86 -21.74
CA ARG A 20 2.83 -30.54 -20.45
C ARG A 20 3.35 -29.56 -19.39
N LEU A 21 2.45 -29.08 -18.53
CA LEU A 21 2.80 -28.53 -17.22
C LEU A 21 3.56 -29.63 -16.46
N ARG A 22 4.87 -29.46 -16.30
CA ARG A 22 5.65 -30.32 -15.42
C ARG A 22 5.28 -29.96 -13.99
N HIS A 23 4.41 -30.76 -13.38
CA HIS A 23 4.25 -30.80 -11.94
C HIS A 23 5.60 -31.13 -11.31
N ARG A 24 6.25 -30.12 -10.72
CA ARG A 24 7.34 -30.35 -9.76
C ARG A 24 6.68 -30.84 -8.48
N THR A 25 6.98 -32.07 -8.09
CA THR A 25 6.55 -32.68 -6.84
C THR A 25 7.05 -31.84 -5.67
N ILE A 26 6.14 -31.17 -4.97
CA ILE A 26 6.44 -30.45 -3.74
C ILE A 26 6.78 -31.52 -2.68
N ARG A 27 8.03 -31.52 -2.22
CA ARG A 27 8.43 -32.34 -1.07
C ARG A 27 7.83 -31.69 0.18
N SER A 28 6.78 -32.31 0.70
CA SER A 28 6.29 -32.08 2.05
C SER A 28 7.26 -32.70 3.05
N HIS A 29 7.96 -31.88 3.84
CA HIS A 29 8.39 -32.12 5.22
C HIS A 29 9.10 -30.84 5.69
N ALA A 30 8.35 -29.92 6.32
CA ALA A 30 8.95 -28.78 6.99
C ALA A 30 9.44 -29.23 8.37
N GLU A 31 10.75 -29.44 8.49
CA GLU A 31 11.43 -29.38 9.80
C GLU A 31 11.68 -27.90 10.15
N PRO A 32 11.64 -27.52 11.44
CA PRO A 32 11.81 -26.13 11.86
C PRO A 32 13.28 -25.72 11.80
N SER A 33 13.77 -25.19 10.67
CA SER A 33 15.08 -24.51 10.61
C SER A 33 15.33 -23.52 9.46
N GLU A 34 14.34 -23.09 8.67
CA GLU A 34 14.59 -22.23 7.49
C GLU A 34 14.76 -20.73 7.78
N ALA A 35 14.57 -20.27 9.03
CA ALA A 35 14.80 -18.86 9.41
C ALA A 35 16.25 -18.37 9.17
N ARG A 36 17.20 -19.27 8.85
CA ARG A 36 18.60 -18.96 8.47
C ARG A 36 18.90 -18.98 6.97
N ALA A 37 17.92 -19.24 6.10
CA ALA A 37 18.19 -19.44 4.67
C ALA A 37 18.28 -18.14 3.85
N PHE A 38 17.61 -17.07 4.30
CA PHE A 38 17.54 -15.82 3.56
C PHE A 38 18.56 -14.81 4.11
N GLY A 39 19.45 -14.30 3.26
CA GLY A 39 20.32 -13.16 3.59
C GLY A 39 19.56 -11.83 3.48
N SER A 40 20.19 -10.70 3.81
CA SER A 40 19.60 -9.37 3.62
C SER A 40 19.22 -9.11 2.17
N LEU A 41 18.01 -8.60 1.93
CA LEU A 41 17.53 -8.23 0.58
C LEU A 41 18.08 -6.86 0.13
N VAL A 42 18.66 -6.08 1.04
CA VAL A 42 19.20 -4.75 0.75
C VAL A 42 20.28 -4.82 -0.33
N ALA A 43 21.24 -5.73 -0.21
CA ALA A 43 22.34 -5.86 -1.17
C ALA A 43 21.84 -6.28 -2.56
N GLU A 44 20.96 -7.29 -2.61
CA GLU A 44 20.34 -7.76 -3.86
C GLU A 44 19.52 -6.65 -4.53
N THR A 45 18.74 -5.90 -3.75
CA THR A 45 17.95 -4.77 -4.25
C THR A 45 18.83 -3.65 -4.80
N LEU A 46 19.94 -3.33 -4.12
CA LEU A 46 20.89 -2.32 -4.58
C LEU A 46 21.57 -2.74 -5.89
N GLU A 47 21.92 -4.01 -6.06
CA GLU A 47 22.47 -4.55 -7.30
C GLU A 47 21.46 -4.48 -8.45
N GLU A 48 20.20 -4.86 -8.20
CA GLU A 48 19.12 -4.75 -9.18
C GLU A 48 18.91 -3.28 -9.60
N MET A 49 18.78 -2.37 -8.63
CA MET A 49 18.64 -0.93 -8.89
C MET A 49 19.84 -0.33 -9.64
N ALA A 50 21.06 -0.82 -9.38
CA ALA A 50 22.26 -0.34 -10.06
C ALA A 50 22.31 -0.73 -11.54
N THR A 51 21.53 -1.73 -11.98
CA THR A 51 21.43 -2.14 -13.38
C THR A 51 20.11 -1.74 -14.05
N ASP A 52 19.14 -1.31 -13.26
CA ASP A 52 17.83 -0.85 -13.73
C ASP A 52 17.89 0.62 -14.19
N VAL A 53 17.77 0.80 -15.51
CA VAL A 53 17.78 2.11 -16.16
C VAL A 53 16.66 3.03 -15.66
N GLU A 54 15.51 2.47 -15.26
CA GLU A 54 14.38 3.24 -14.74
C GLU A 54 14.72 3.81 -13.36
N PHE A 55 15.27 2.98 -12.46
CA PHE A 55 15.71 3.45 -11.15
C PHE A 55 16.80 4.51 -11.26
N GLN A 56 17.79 4.31 -12.13
CA GLN A 56 18.84 5.30 -12.38
C GLN A 56 18.28 6.63 -12.89
N THR A 57 17.36 6.57 -13.86
CA THR A 57 16.74 7.77 -14.43
C THR A 57 15.89 8.50 -13.39
N ALA A 58 15.10 7.78 -12.60
CA ALA A 58 14.28 8.35 -11.53
C ALA A 58 15.16 9.01 -10.46
N GLN A 59 16.25 8.34 -10.04
CA GLN A 59 17.18 8.87 -9.06
C GLN A 59 17.90 10.13 -9.57
N GLN A 60 18.35 10.14 -10.83
CA GLN A 60 18.95 11.32 -11.44
C GLN A 60 17.97 12.49 -11.46
N ARG A 61 16.73 12.26 -11.91
CA ARG A 61 15.68 13.30 -11.94
C ARG A 61 15.37 13.81 -10.54
N LEU A 62 15.31 12.94 -9.52
CA LEU A 62 15.09 13.35 -8.13
C LEU A 62 16.23 14.23 -7.62
N SER A 63 17.49 13.88 -7.93
CA SER A 63 18.67 14.67 -7.56
C SER A 63 18.71 16.04 -8.25
N GLU A 64 18.41 16.10 -9.54
CA GLU A 64 18.49 17.32 -10.35
C GLU A 64 17.33 18.28 -10.13
N LEU A 65 16.10 17.75 -10.04
CA LEU A 65 14.88 18.56 -10.00
C LEU A 65 14.33 18.73 -8.58
N GLY A 66 14.62 17.77 -7.70
CA GLY A 66 14.05 17.70 -6.36
C GLY A 66 12.60 17.19 -6.35
N GLN A 67 12.19 16.64 -5.20
CA GLN A 67 10.88 16.00 -5.03
C GLN A 67 9.70 16.92 -5.37
N ARG A 68 9.80 18.20 -4.99
CA ARG A 68 8.72 19.18 -5.19
C ARG A 68 8.45 19.47 -6.67
N ALA A 69 9.49 19.52 -7.49
CA ALA A 69 9.34 19.76 -8.92
C ALA A 69 8.71 18.55 -9.62
N LEU A 70 9.17 17.33 -9.30
CA LEU A 70 8.59 16.09 -9.82
C LEU A 70 7.11 15.97 -9.48
N THR A 71 6.76 16.24 -8.23
CA THR A 71 5.37 16.22 -7.76
C THR A 71 4.49 17.21 -8.53
N LYS A 72 5.00 18.42 -8.81
CA LYS A 72 4.30 19.42 -9.63
C LYS A 72 4.13 18.94 -11.08
N GLU A 73 5.13 18.28 -11.64
CA GLU A 73 5.08 17.71 -12.98
C GLU A 73 4.01 16.61 -13.08
N GLU A 74 4.00 15.67 -12.15
CA GLU A 74 2.99 14.62 -12.07
C GLU A 74 1.56 15.22 -11.96
N ARG A 75 1.40 16.24 -11.11
CA ARG A 75 0.13 16.96 -10.96
C ARG A 75 -0.33 17.56 -12.28
N ALA A 76 0.57 18.20 -13.01
CA ALA A 76 0.27 18.78 -14.31
C ALA A 76 -0.10 17.71 -15.35
N ARG A 77 0.55 16.54 -15.32
CA ARG A 77 0.20 15.40 -16.20
C ARG A 77 -1.23 14.90 -15.91
N ARG A 78 -1.57 14.67 -14.64
CA ARG A 78 -2.94 14.28 -14.23
C ARG A 78 -3.98 15.32 -14.66
N ARG A 79 -3.69 16.61 -14.48
CA ARG A 79 -4.58 17.71 -14.88
C ARG A 79 -4.81 17.72 -16.41
N ARG A 80 -3.75 17.63 -17.22
CA ARG A 80 -3.86 17.56 -18.69
C ARG A 80 -4.68 16.36 -19.17
N ALA A 81 -4.50 15.19 -18.55
CA ALA A 81 -5.27 14.00 -18.86
C ALA A 81 -6.78 14.22 -18.66
N LEU A 82 -7.17 14.96 -17.62
CA LEU A 82 -8.57 15.30 -17.34
C LEU A 82 -9.10 16.47 -18.17
N ASP A 83 -8.25 17.44 -18.52
CA ASP A 83 -8.65 18.56 -19.39
C ASP A 83 -9.08 18.06 -20.77
N GLY A 84 -8.40 17.04 -21.31
CA GLY A 84 -8.79 16.37 -22.54
C GLY A 84 -10.16 15.68 -22.48
N LEU A 85 -10.68 15.43 -21.28
CA LEU A 85 -11.98 14.81 -21.03
C LEU A 85 -13.07 15.83 -20.62
N GLY A 86 -12.71 17.10 -20.44
CA GLY A 86 -13.62 18.12 -19.92
C GLY A 86 -14.06 17.89 -18.47
N VAL A 87 -13.27 17.15 -17.68
CA VAL A 87 -13.56 16.88 -16.26
C VAL A 87 -13.02 18.05 -15.42
N PRO A 88 -13.78 18.65 -14.49
CA PRO A 88 -13.32 19.76 -13.66
C PRO A 88 -12.31 19.28 -12.59
N SER A 89 -12.08 20.07 -11.53
CA SER A 89 -11.31 19.58 -10.38
C SER A 89 -12.05 18.42 -9.70
N PHE A 90 -11.34 17.61 -8.92
CA PHE A 90 -11.98 16.54 -8.14
C PHE A 90 -13.08 17.09 -7.20
N GLU A 91 -12.83 18.24 -6.56
CA GLU A 91 -13.78 18.86 -5.63
C GLU A 91 -15.06 19.30 -6.35
N ASP A 92 -14.92 20.02 -7.47
CA ASP A 92 -16.07 20.42 -8.29
C ASP A 92 -16.84 19.19 -8.81
N PHE A 93 -16.12 18.17 -9.28
CA PHE A 93 -16.74 16.93 -9.78
C PHE A 93 -17.49 16.19 -8.67
N LEU A 94 -16.94 16.16 -7.46
CA LEU A 94 -17.59 15.56 -6.29
C LEU A 94 -18.92 16.26 -6.00
N GLU A 95 -18.93 17.60 -5.98
CA GLU A 95 -20.14 18.39 -5.78
C GLU A 95 -21.17 18.21 -6.91
N GLU A 96 -20.74 18.25 -8.17
CA GLU A 96 -21.60 18.01 -9.35
C GLU A 96 -22.28 16.64 -9.33
N ARG A 97 -21.64 15.64 -8.69
CA ARG A 97 -22.16 14.28 -8.52
C ARG A 97 -22.94 14.07 -7.22
N GLY A 98 -23.22 15.14 -6.48
CA GLY A 98 -24.02 15.11 -5.24
C GLY A 98 -23.25 14.64 -4.00
N GLY A 99 -21.92 14.62 -4.07
CA GLY A 99 -21.05 14.44 -2.91
C GLY A 99 -21.00 15.70 -2.06
N LYS A 100 -20.43 15.56 -0.86
CA LYS A 100 -20.21 16.68 0.06
C LYS A 100 -18.74 17.05 0.08
N VAL A 101 -18.46 18.31 0.40
CA VAL A 101 -17.11 18.78 0.73
C VAL A 101 -16.47 17.83 1.76
N LEU A 102 -15.19 17.53 1.55
CA LEU A 102 -14.42 16.70 2.46
C LEU A 102 -13.98 17.54 3.65
N GLU A 103 -14.58 17.26 4.81
CA GLU A 103 -14.28 17.91 6.07
C GLU A 103 -13.74 16.88 7.07
N ARG A 104 -12.80 17.33 7.90
CA ARG A 104 -12.15 16.54 8.93
C ARG A 104 -13.16 16.13 10.00
N GLU A 105 -13.40 14.84 10.13
CA GLU A 105 -14.14 14.23 11.21
C GLU A 105 -13.23 14.01 12.43
N PRO A 106 -13.78 13.69 13.63
CA PRO A 106 -12.97 13.31 14.78
C PRO A 106 -11.95 12.25 14.41
N THR A 107 -10.66 12.55 14.62
CA THR A 107 -9.57 11.65 14.23
C THR A 107 -9.65 10.36 15.04
N THR A 108 -9.72 9.23 14.34
CA THR A 108 -9.71 7.90 14.94
C THR A 108 -8.38 7.19 14.72
N ILE A 109 -7.65 7.57 13.67
CA ILE A 109 -6.36 6.97 13.28
C ILE A 109 -5.30 8.07 13.16
N LEU A 110 -4.22 7.93 13.93
CA LEU A 110 -2.99 8.69 13.71
C LEU A 110 -2.04 7.81 12.91
N GLN A 111 -1.82 8.12 11.65
CA GLN A 111 -0.86 7.41 10.82
C GLN A 111 0.50 8.10 10.88
N VAL A 112 1.57 7.34 10.98
CA VAL A 112 2.93 7.86 11.08
C VAL A 112 3.83 7.16 10.09
N ASN A 113 4.33 7.92 9.13
CA ASN A 113 5.37 7.47 8.22
C ASN A 113 6.74 7.78 8.85
N ILE A 114 7.40 6.75 9.39
CA ILE A 114 8.61 6.88 10.21
C ILE A 114 9.86 7.17 9.35
N GLY A 115 9.77 6.97 8.04
CA GLY A 115 10.87 7.20 7.11
C GLY A 115 10.65 6.49 5.79
N LEU A 116 11.64 6.56 4.89
CA LEU A 116 11.52 6.01 3.52
C LEU A 116 12.56 4.93 3.19
N TYR A 117 13.44 4.58 4.15
CA TYR A 117 14.45 3.53 3.99
C TYR A 117 13.81 2.14 3.99
N CYS A 118 13.89 1.40 2.89
CA CYS A 118 13.33 0.05 2.74
C CYS A 118 14.39 -0.94 2.30
N ASN A 119 14.22 -2.23 2.63
CA ASN A 119 15.01 -3.29 2.01
C ASN A 119 14.55 -3.71 0.61
N GLN A 120 13.42 -3.18 0.12
CA GLN A 120 12.87 -3.41 -1.22
C GLN A 120 12.79 -2.10 -2.03
N ALA A 121 12.72 -2.20 -3.36
CA ALA A 121 12.43 -1.09 -4.26
C ALA A 121 11.29 -1.46 -5.21
N CYS A 122 10.07 -1.61 -4.70
CA CYS A 122 8.94 -2.10 -5.51
C CYS A 122 8.57 -1.11 -6.65
N SER A 123 8.27 -1.62 -7.83
CA SER A 123 7.96 -0.82 -9.03
C SER A 123 6.66 0.00 -8.92
N HIS A 124 5.78 -0.36 -7.98
CA HIS A 124 4.50 0.32 -7.73
C HIS A 124 4.46 1.08 -6.41
N CYS A 125 5.59 1.24 -5.71
CA CYS A 125 5.63 1.86 -4.39
C CYS A 125 5.17 3.32 -4.44
N HIS A 126 4.01 3.63 -3.87
CA HIS A 126 3.49 4.99 -3.80
C HIS A 126 4.22 5.87 -2.77
N VAL A 127 5.02 5.27 -1.89
CA VAL A 127 5.88 5.95 -0.90
C VAL A 127 7.28 6.26 -1.47
N GLU A 128 7.63 5.65 -2.61
CA GLU A 128 8.97 5.70 -3.21
C GLU A 128 10.10 5.22 -2.29
N SER A 129 9.79 4.31 -1.36
CA SER A 129 10.78 3.74 -0.44
C SER A 129 11.82 2.90 -1.18
N SER A 130 13.07 2.93 -0.72
CA SER A 130 14.17 2.11 -1.23
C SER A 130 15.36 2.07 -0.26
N PRO A 131 16.35 1.19 -0.49
CA PRO A 131 17.57 1.18 0.32
C PRO A 131 18.39 2.48 0.24
N LEU A 132 18.14 3.33 -0.77
CA LEU A 132 18.86 4.58 -0.96
C LEU A 132 18.26 5.77 -0.19
N ARG A 133 17.08 5.60 0.41
CA ARG A 133 16.36 6.68 1.12
C ARG A 133 16.77 6.76 2.60
N THR A 134 18.04 7.06 2.86
CA THR A 134 18.63 7.02 4.21
C THR A 134 18.52 8.32 5.00
N SER A 135 18.07 9.41 4.37
CA SER A 135 17.95 10.74 5.00
C SER A 135 16.60 10.98 5.67
N GLU A 136 15.53 10.39 5.14
CA GLU A 136 14.16 10.56 5.59
C GLU A 136 13.91 9.60 6.75
N VAL A 137 14.31 10.02 7.95
CA VAL A 137 14.27 9.20 9.16
C VAL A 137 13.73 10.04 10.31
N MET A 138 12.70 9.50 10.99
CA MET A 138 12.12 10.13 12.16
C MET A 138 13.10 10.16 13.32
N ASP A 139 13.23 11.33 13.94
CA ASP A 139 14.03 11.50 15.16
C ASP A 139 13.24 11.22 16.43
N GLU A 140 13.96 11.11 17.55
CA GLU A 140 13.38 10.86 18.89
C GLU A 140 12.39 11.94 19.30
N ARG A 141 12.73 13.21 19.08
CA ARG A 141 11.88 14.35 19.44
C ARG A 141 10.52 14.29 18.74
N THR A 142 10.49 13.91 17.47
CA THR A 142 9.24 13.76 16.70
C THR A 142 8.43 12.58 17.21
N ALA A 143 9.08 11.44 17.47
CA ALA A 143 8.41 10.26 18.03
C ALA A 143 7.80 10.53 19.43
N GLU A 144 8.52 11.20 20.32
CA GLU A 144 8.01 11.62 21.63
C GLU A 144 6.80 12.54 21.50
N GLN A 145 6.83 13.47 20.53
CA GLN A 145 5.72 14.38 20.29
C GLN A 145 4.50 13.64 19.74
N VAL A 146 4.68 12.63 18.87
CA VAL A 146 3.60 11.73 18.44
C VAL A 146 2.94 11.07 19.64
N ILE A 147 3.71 10.46 20.55
CA ILE A 147 3.17 9.81 21.75
C ILE A 147 2.45 10.82 22.67
N ARG A 148 3.00 12.02 22.82
CA ARG A 148 2.36 13.09 23.60
C ARG A 148 1.00 13.49 23.02
N VAL A 149 0.93 13.71 21.70
CA VAL A 149 -0.34 14.07 21.03
C VAL A 149 -1.32 12.91 21.14
N LEU A 150 -0.87 11.67 20.93
CA LEU A 150 -1.69 10.47 21.06
C LEU A 150 -2.31 10.35 22.47
N LYS A 151 -1.51 10.55 23.52
CA LYS A 151 -1.97 10.56 24.92
C LYS A 151 -3.06 11.61 25.19
N ASN A 152 -3.01 12.74 24.50
CA ASN A 152 -3.97 13.83 24.64
C ASN A 152 -5.16 13.74 23.67
N SER A 153 -5.23 12.68 22.86
CA SER A 153 -6.24 12.49 21.81
C SER A 153 -7.07 11.23 22.11
N PRO A 154 -7.98 11.24 23.09
CA PRO A 154 -8.73 10.05 23.51
C PRO A 154 -9.65 9.48 22.41
N GLY A 155 -9.96 10.26 21.37
CA GLY A 155 -10.69 9.80 20.19
C GLY A 155 -9.86 8.93 19.23
N VAL A 156 -8.53 9.04 19.29
CA VAL A 156 -7.60 8.28 18.45
C VAL A 156 -7.42 6.89 19.05
N ARG A 157 -7.87 5.87 18.33
CA ARG A 157 -7.89 4.47 18.79
C ARG A 157 -6.77 3.65 18.17
N THR A 158 -6.20 4.13 17.07
CA THR A 158 -5.20 3.40 16.29
C THR A 158 -4.01 4.31 15.94
N LEU A 159 -2.81 3.79 16.17
CA LEU A 159 -1.56 4.31 15.62
C LEU A 159 -1.16 3.41 14.43
N ASP A 160 -1.18 3.96 13.22
CA ASP A 160 -0.87 3.22 11.98
C ASP A 160 0.56 3.55 11.52
N LEU A 161 1.50 2.62 11.70
CA LEU A 161 2.92 2.82 11.39
C LEU A 161 3.23 2.36 9.97
N THR A 162 3.78 3.27 9.16
CA THR A 162 4.10 3.05 7.74
C THR A 162 5.48 3.61 7.38
N GLY A 163 5.88 3.48 6.11
CA GLY A 163 7.05 4.15 5.53
C GLY A 163 7.98 3.24 4.73
N GLY A 164 9.23 3.17 5.23
CA GLY A 164 10.44 2.67 4.62
C GLY A 164 10.47 1.16 4.48
N ALA A 165 10.97 0.38 5.42
CA ALA A 165 10.13 -0.56 6.13
C ALA A 165 10.15 -0.05 7.58
N PRO A 166 9.01 0.29 8.19
CA PRO A 166 8.96 0.98 9.48
C PRO A 166 9.83 0.27 10.54
N GLU A 167 9.88 -1.05 10.51
CA GLU A 167 10.59 -1.94 11.44
C GLU A 167 12.12 -1.75 11.43
N LEU A 168 12.67 -1.22 10.33
CA LEU A 168 14.11 -0.89 10.20
C LEU A 168 14.48 0.44 10.86
N HIS A 169 13.51 1.22 11.33
CA HIS A 169 13.75 2.50 11.96
C HIS A 169 13.82 2.38 13.48
N LYS A 170 14.79 3.09 14.08
CA LYS A 170 15.05 3.06 15.53
C LYS A 170 13.81 3.33 16.38
N GLN A 171 12.91 4.20 15.89
CA GLN A 171 11.76 4.67 16.68
C GLN A 171 10.54 3.76 16.57
N PHE A 172 10.57 2.74 15.71
CA PHE A 172 9.46 1.81 15.55
C PHE A 172 9.08 1.13 16.85
N ARG A 173 10.05 0.48 17.51
CA ARG A 173 9.79 -0.28 18.74
C ARG A 173 9.32 0.64 19.87
N TYR A 174 9.90 1.85 19.98
CA TYR A 174 9.46 2.87 20.94
C TYR A 174 8.00 3.29 20.69
N LEU A 175 7.64 3.63 19.46
CA LEU A 175 6.28 4.03 19.10
C LEU A 175 5.27 2.92 19.39
N VAL A 176 5.62 1.67 19.05
CA VAL A 176 4.80 0.49 19.37
C VAL A 176 4.60 0.37 20.88
N THR A 177 5.67 0.30 21.68
CA THR A 177 5.55 0.03 23.12
C THR A 177 4.79 1.12 23.85
N GLU A 178 5.08 2.39 23.54
CA GLU A 178 4.43 3.54 24.17
C GLU A 178 2.94 3.63 23.78
N ALA A 179 2.59 3.44 22.51
CA ALA A 179 1.19 3.46 22.09
C ALA A 179 0.38 2.32 22.73
N ARG A 180 0.96 1.11 22.81
CA ARG A 180 0.31 -0.02 23.48
C ARG A 180 0.17 0.20 24.98
N ALA A 181 1.13 0.86 25.63
CA ALA A 181 1.02 1.25 27.04
C ALA A 181 -0.12 2.26 27.29
N LEU A 182 -0.49 3.06 26.29
CA LEU A 182 -1.66 3.94 26.31
C LEU A 182 -2.98 3.21 26.00
N GLY A 183 -2.94 1.92 25.66
CA GLY A 183 -4.11 1.14 25.25
C GLY A 183 -4.56 1.38 23.81
N VAL A 184 -3.77 2.09 23.00
CA VAL A 184 -4.03 2.37 21.58
C VAL A 184 -3.67 1.14 20.75
N GLU A 185 -4.51 0.78 19.78
CA GLU A 185 -4.17 -0.26 18.79
C GLU A 185 -3.01 0.20 17.90
N VAL A 186 -2.08 -0.70 17.59
CA VAL A 186 -0.99 -0.38 16.66
C VAL A 186 -1.12 -1.24 15.42
N ILE A 187 -1.07 -0.61 14.25
CA ILE A 187 -0.96 -1.28 12.95
C ILE A 187 0.49 -1.15 12.47
N ASP A 188 1.05 -2.26 12.00
CA ASP A 188 2.32 -2.31 11.29
C ASP A 188 2.09 -2.61 9.79
N ARG A 189 2.48 -1.68 8.92
CA ARG A 189 2.42 -1.83 7.46
C ARG A 189 3.67 -2.54 6.95
N CYS A 190 3.66 -3.85 7.14
CA CYS A 190 4.82 -4.71 6.90
C CYS A 190 4.99 -5.09 5.42
N ASN A 191 6.24 -5.15 4.96
CA ASN A 191 6.59 -5.62 3.61
C ASN A 191 6.96 -7.12 3.55
N LEU A 192 6.83 -7.82 4.68
CA LEU A 192 7.17 -9.22 4.95
C LEU A 192 8.67 -9.55 4.93
N THR A 193 9.41 -9.18 3.88
CA THR A 193 10.82 -9.59 3.76
C THR A 193 11.73 -8.92 4.79
N VAL A 194 11.28 -7.82 5.41
CA VAL A 194 11.97 -7.14 6.51
C VAL A 194 12.25 -8.04 7.71
N LEU A 195 11.45 -9.10 7.93
CA LEU A 195 11.66 -10.08 9.00
C LEU A 195 13.02 -10.81 8.90
N TYR A 196 13.68 -10.77 7.74
CA TYR A 196 14.97 -11.41 7.49
C TYR A 196 16.12 -10.42 7.37
N GLU A 197 15.90 -9.15 7.69
CA GLU A 197 16.97 -8.16 7.78
C GLU A 197 17.69 -8.26 9.13
N GLU A 198 18.95 -7.83 9.15
CA GLU A 198 19.77 -7.85 10.36
C GLU A 198 19.11 -7.04 11.49
N GLY A 199 18.99 -7.65 12.68
CA GLY A 199 18.37 -7.03 13.84
C GLY A 199 16.84 -7.17 13.91
N GLN A 200 16.23 -7.94 13.01
CA GLN A 200 14.79 -8.25 12.99
C GLN A 200 14.48 -9.70 13.39
N GLU A 201 15.44 -10.43 13.93
CA GLU A 201 15.30 -11.85 14.26
C GLU A 201 14.22 -12.14 15.31
N ASP A 202 13.95 -11.17 16.21
CA ASP A 202 12.92 -11.22 17.23
C ASP A 202 11.63 -10.48 16.84
N LEU A 203 11.56 -9.91 15.63
CA LEU A 203 10.46 -9.05 15.20
C LEU A 203 9.09 -9.74 15.31
N PRO A 204 8.87 -10.99 14.83
CA PRO A 204 7.58 -11.66 14.98
C PRO A 204 7.12 -11.78 16.43
N GLN A 205 8.04 -12.12 17.35
CA GLN A 205 7.76 -12.24 18.77
C GLN A 205 7.46 -10.86 19.38
N PHE A 206 8.26 -9.85 19.06
CA PHE A 206 8.04 -8.48 19.52
C PHE A 206 6.65 -7.95 19.11
N LEU A 207 6.25 -8.16 17.86
CA LEU A 207 4.93 -7.77 17.36
C LEU A 207 3.81 -8.50 18.13
N ALA A 208 3.95 -9.82 18.32
CA ALA A 208 2.98 -10.65 19.02
C ALA A 208 2.83 -10.26 20.51
N GLU A 209 3.95 -10.04 21.22
CA GLU A 209 3.97 -9.63 22.63
C GLU A 209 3.26 -8.29 22.84
N ASN A 210 3.44 -7.37 21.88
CA ASN A 210 2.76 -6.07 21.88
C ASN A 210 1.36 -6.13 21.27
N LYS A 211 0.93 -7.27 20.73
CA LYS A 211 -0.35 -7.45 20.02
C LYS A 211 -0.53 -6.41 18.91
N VAL A 212 0.52 -6.16 18.16
CA VAL A 212 0.48 -5.28 16.98
C VAL A 212 -0.33 -5.99 15.90
N LYS A 213 -1.22 -5.27 15.22
CA LYS A 213 -1.91 -5.78 14.05
C LYS A 213 -1.00 -5.66 12.84
N VAL A 214 -0.76 -6.75 12.11
CA VAL A 214 0.09 -6.74 10.92
C VAL A 214 -0.77 -6.60 9.67
N VAL A 215 -0.50 -5.60 8.84
CA VAL A 215 -1.08 -5.49 7.50
C VAL A 215 0.04 -5.65 6.47
N ALA A 216 0.16 -6.85 5.93
CA ALA A 216 1.25 -7.26 5.08
C ALA A 216 0.97 -7.04 3.59
N SER A 217 1.91 -6.45 2.88
CA SER A 217 1.78 -6.22 1.43
C SER A 217 2.07 -7.49 0.62
N LEU A 218 1.03 -8.13 0.06
CA LEU A 218 1.15 -9.30 -0.81
C LEU A 218 0.29 -9.13 -2.08
N PRO A 219 0.84 -8.54 -3.16
CA PRO A 219 0.08 -8.11 -4.33
C PRO A 219 -0.47 -9.27 -5.18
N CYS A 220 0.02 -10.50 -4.97
CA CYS A 220 -0.57 -11.69 -5.55
C CYS A 220 -0.19 -12.94 -4.73
N TYR A 221 -1.00 -13.99 -4.78
CA TYR A 221 -0.64 -15.32 -4.25
C TYR A 221 0.27 -16.12 -5.22
N SER A 222 0.66 -15.54 -6.36
CA SER A 222 1.59 -16.16 -7.31
C SER A 222 2.97 -15.52 -7.29
N GLU A 223 3.98 -16.36 -7.44
CA GLU A 223 5.40 -15.98 -7.49
C GLU A 223 5.68 -14.99 -8.62
N ALA A 224 5.31 -15.35 -9.85
CA ALA A 224 5.58 -14.52 -11.03
C ALA A 224 5.03 -13.09 -10.90
N ASN A 225 3.81 -12.92 -10.37
CA ASN A 225 3.21 -11.59 -10.23
C ASN A 225 3.81 -10.79 -9.08
N THR A 226 4.18 -11.46 -7.99
CA THR A 226 4.77 -10.80 -6.82
C THR A 226 6.19 -10.36 -7.13
N ASP A 227 6.99 -11.24 -7.71
CA ASP A 227 8.38 -10.95 -8.05
C ASP A 227 8.48 -9.87 -9.13
N ALA A 228 7.59 -9.87 -10.12
CA ALA A 228 7.53 -8.82 -11.14
C ALA A 228 7.22 -7.42 -10.56
N GLN A 229 6.52 -7.35 -9.42
CA GLN A 229 6.13 -6.08 -8.80
C GLN A 229 7.06 -5.63 -7.67
N ARG A 230 7.70 -6.58 -6.99
CA ARG A 230 8.41 -6.31 -5.73
C ARG A 230 9.91 -6.60 -5.78
N GLY A 231 10.38 -7.35 -6.77
CA GLY A 231 11.76 -7.79 -6.88
C GLY A 231 11.88 -9.31 -6.84
N ARG A 232 12.98 -9.84 -7.37
CA ARG A 232 13.20 -11.29 -7.50
C ARG A 232 13.32 -11.95 -6.13
N GLY A 233 12.69 -13.12 -5.96
CA GLY A 233 12.75 -13.89 -4.72
C GLY A 233 11.94 -13.31 -3.56
N VAL A 234 11.21 -12.21 -3.78
CA VAL A 234 10.37 -11.60 -2.75
C VAL A 234 9.20 -12.50 -2.39
N PHE A 235 8.61 -13.23 -3.34
CA PHE A 235 7.49 -14.12 -3.05
C PHE A 235 7.87 -15.24 -2.08
N GLU A 236 8.98 -15.94 -2.34
CA GLU A 236 9.44 -17.05 -1.49
C GLU A 236 9.67 -16.57 -0.04
N ARG A 237 10.38 -15.45 0.10
CA ARG A 237 10.60 -14.79 1.40
C ARG A 237 9.29 -14.36 2.05
N SER A 238 8.35 -13.83 1.27
CA SER A 238 7.03 -13.41 1.79
C SER A 238 6.24 -14.60 2.34
N ILE A 239 6.24 -15.75 1.64
CA ILE A 239 5.58 -16.96 2.12
C ILE A 239 6.24 -17.50 3.40
N ALA A 240 7.58 -17.47 3.48
CA ALA A 240 8.29 -17.85 4.68
C ALA A 240 7.93 -16.92 5.86
N ALA A 241 7.93 -15.61 5.64
CA ALA A 241 7.60 -14.61 6.65
C ALA A 241 6.16 -14.78 7.18
N LEU A 242 5.22 -15.09 6.29
CA LEU A 242 3.84 -15.38 6.67
C LEU A 242 3.73 -16.63 7.55
N LYS A 243 4.53 -17.66 7.27
CA LYS A 243 4.59 -18.86 8.12
C LYS A 243 5.20 -18.56 9.48
N ASP A 244 6.24 -17.75 9.55
CA ASP A 244 6.87 -17.33 10.80
C ASP A 244 5.88 -16.52 11.67
N LEU A 245 5.10 -15.63 11.03
CA LEU A 245 4.00 -14.92 11.69
C LEU A 245 2.89 -15.90 12.17
N ASN A 246 2.45 -16.84 11.32
CA ASN A 246 1.46 -17.85 11.73
C ASN A 246 1.96 -18.70 12.90
N ALA A 247 3.27 -19.01 12.97
CA ALA A 247 3.86 -19.80 14.04
C ALA A 247 3.80 -19.10 15.40
N VAL A 248 3.85 -17.77 15.44
CA VAL A 248 3.62 -16.97 16.67
C VAL A 248 2.14 -16.62 16.90
N GLY A 249 1.24 -17.05 16.00
CA GLY A 249 -0.20 -17.01 16.18
C GLY A 249 -0.95 -16.00 15.30
N TYR A 250 -0.25 -15.23 14.46
CA TYR A 250 -0.90 -14.26 13.56
C TYR A 250 -1.81 -14.93 12.54
N GLY A 251 -3.02 -14.40 12.34
CA GLY A 251 -4.00 -14.93 11.39
C GLY A 251 -4.63 -16.27 11.81
N VAL A 252 -4.19 -16.86 12.93
CA VAL A 252 -4.70 -18.11 13.47
C VAL A 252 -5.90 -17.84 14.38
N GLU A 253 -6.98 -18.57 14.18
CA GLU A 253 -8.21 -18.40 14.98
C GLU A 253 -7.96 -18.64 16.48
N GLY A 254 -8.53 -17.79 17.33
CA GLY A 254 -8.46 -17.91 18.79
C GLY A 254 -7.22 -17.29 19.46
N THR A 255 -6.23 -16.81 18.70
CA THR A 255 -5.03 -16.15 19.26
C THR A 255 -5.25 -14.66 19.56
N GLY A 256 -6.17 -14.03 18.82
CA GLY A 256 -6.38 -12.58 18.87
C GLY A 256 -5.29 -11.76 18.15
N LEU A 257 -4.39 -12.40 17.41
CA LEU A 257 -3.34 -11.74 16.62
C LEU A 257 -3.79 -11.61 15.15
N GLU A 258 -4.04 -10.38 14.71
CA GLU A 258 -4.57 -10.10 13.36
C GLU A 258 -3.44 -9.95 12.33
N LEU A 259 -3.58 -10.68 11.22
CA LEU A 259 -2.72 -10.58 10.04
C LEU A 259 -3.60 -10.37 8.83
N ASP A 260 -3.68 -9.13 8.35
CA ASP A 260 -4.39 -8.80 7.12
C ASP A 260 -3.39 -8.72 5.95
N LEU A 261 -3.86 -9.05 4.75
CA LEU A 261 -3.07 -8.96 3.52
C LEU A 261 -3.56 -7.80 2.64
N MET A 262 -2.64 -7.13 1.95
CA MET A 262 -2.96 -6.05 1.02
C MET A 262 -2.68 -6.48 -0.43
N TYR A 263 -3.72 -6.46 -1.26
CA TYR A 263 -3.67 -6.64 -2.71
C TYR A 263 -3.63 -5.28 -3.42
N ASN A 264 -2.68 -5.15 -4.34
CA ASN A 264 -2.60 -4.05 -5.30
C ASN A 264 -2.60 -4.64 -6.72
N PRO A 265 -3.35 -4.04 -7.68
CA PRO A 265 -3.30 -4.45 -9.08
C PRO A 265 -1.89 -4.37 -9.68
N GLY A 266 -1.51 -5.34 -10.51
CA GLY A 266 -0.24 -5.31 -11.26
C GLY A 266 -0.24 -4.38 -12.48
N GLY A 267 -1.20 -3.45 -12.60
CA GLY A 267 -1.34 -2.59 -13.78
C GLY A 267 -2.43 -1.54 -13.67
N ALA A 268 -2.76 -0.93 -14.82
CA ALA A 268 -3.70 0.18 -14.95
C ALA A 268 -5.18 -0.26 -14.99
N PHE A 269 -5.61 -1.01 -13.97
CA PHE A 269 -7.00 -1.44 -13.80
C PHE A 269 -7.43 -1.37 -12.33
N LEU A 270 -8.74 -1.36 -12.09
CA LEU A 270 -9.29 -1.37 -10.72
C LEU A 270 -9.19 -2.77 -10.10
N PRO A 271 -9.00 -2.88 -8.78
CA PRO A 271 -9.01 -4.18 -8.12
C PRO A 271 -10.38 -4.87 -8.28
N PRO A 272 -10.41 -6.23 -8.29
CA PRO A 272 -11.66 -6.96 -8.24
C PRO A 272 -12.34 -6.78 -6.87
N ALA A 273 -13.59 -7.23 -6.76
CA ALA A 273 -14.33 -7.18 -5.49
C ALA A 273 -13.55 -7.90 -4.37
N GLN A 274 -13.32 -7.19 -3.26
CA GLN A 274 -12.49 -7.63 -2.14
C GLN A 274 -12.91 -9.00 -1.60
N ALA A 275 -14.20 -9.22 -1.34
CA ALA A 275 -14.70 -10.48 -0.79
C ALA A 275 -14.40 -11.70 -1.69
N LYS A 276 -14.56 -11.56 -3.00
CA LYS A 276 -14.26 -12.64 -3.96
C LYS A 276 -12.75 -12.91 -4.04
N LEU A 277 -11.94 -11.85 -4.00
CA LEU A 277 -10.49 -12.00 -4.03
C LEU A 277 -9.98 -12.61 -2.71
N GLU A 278 -10.59 -12.29 -1.57
CA GLU A 278 -10.26 -12.86 -0.27
C GLU A 278 -10.43 -14.38 -0.27
N GLU A 279 -11.55 -14.89 -0.81
CA GLU A 279 -11.80 -16.32 -0.94
C GLU A 279 -10.72 -17.03 -1.79
N ALA A 280 -10.35 -16.42 -2.91
CA ALA A 280 -9.30 -16.94 -3.78
C ALA A 280 -7.93 -16.96 -3.08
N TYR A 281 -7.55 -15.86 -2.41
CA TYR A 281 -6.33 -15.79 -1.60
C TYR A 281 -6.31 -16.86 -0.52
N ARG A 282 -7.42 -17.02 0.21
CA ARG A 282 -7.53 -18.00 1.29
C ARG A 282 -7.39 -19.42 0.78
N SER A 283 -8.05 -19.76 -0.33
CA SER A 283 -7.93 -21.08 -0.96
C SER A 283 -6.49 -21.37 -1.38
N GLU A 284 -5.84 -20.44 -2.09
CA GLU A 284 -4.51 -20.65 -2.66
C GLU A 284 -3.41 -20.67 -1.59
N LEU A 285 -3.44 -19.72 -0.64
CA LEU A 285 -2.44 -19.62 0.42
C LEU A 285 -2.55 -20.77 1.42
N ARG A 286 -3.75 -21.15 1.84
CA ARG A 286 -3.94 -22.31 2.71
C ARG A 286 -3.61 -23.61 1.98
N GLY A 287 -4.17 -23.80 0.78
CA GLY A 287 -4.06 -25.06 0.05
C GLY A 287 -2.64 -25.37 -0.44
N THR A 288 -1.90 -24.35 -0.89
CA THR A 288 -0.56 -24.53 -1.46
C THR A 288 0.53 -24.35 -0.42
N TRP A 289 0.35 -23.38 0.49
CA TRP A 289 1.44 -22.92 1.37
C TRP A 289 1.17 -23.16 2.86
N GLY A 290 -0.05 -23.54 3.24
CA GLY A 290 -0.44 -23.69 4.65
C GLY A 290 -0.46 -22.37 5.42
N VAL A 291 -0.64 -21.25 4.73
CA VAL A 291 -0.67 -19.91 5.32
C VAL A 291 -2.11 -19.50 5.65
N GLU A 292 -2.29 -18.97 6.85
CA GLU A 292 -3.54 -18.38 7.33
C GLU A 292 -3.42 -16.85 7.44
N PHE A 293 -4.54 -16.15 7.23
CA PHE A 293 -4.63 -14.70 7.43
C PHE A 293 -6.05 -14.31 7.83
N SER A 294 -6.20 -13.14 8.46
CA SER A 294 -7.45 -12.59 8.97
C SER A 294 -8.34 -12.09 7.83
N ARG A 295 -7.98 -11.00 7.15
CA ARG A 295 -8.72 -10.42 6.01
C ARG A 295 -7.82 -10.05 4.84
N LEU A 296 -8.42 -9.88 3.67
CA LEU A 296 -7.77 -9.29 2.50
C LEU A 296 -8.31 -7.88 2.27
N PHE A 297 -7.42 -6.94 2.07
CA PHE A 297 -7.71 -5.57 1.65
C PHE A 297 -7.30 -5.38 0.19
N THR A 298 -8.16 -4.72 -0.59
CA THR A 298 -7.82 -4.28 -1.94
C THR A 298 -7.55 -2.79 -1.97
N LEU A 299 -6.45 -2.39 -2.58
CA LEU A 299 -6.10 -1.00 -2.80
C LEU A 299 -6.07 -0.70 -4.31
N THR A 300 -6.73 0.39 -4.70
CA THR A 300 -6.58 0.95 -6.04
C THR A 300 -5.21 1.61 -6.16
N ASN A 301 -4.47 1.35 -7.25
CA ASN A 301 -3.21 2.02 -7.49
C ASN A 301 -3.43 3.53 -7.67
N MET A 302 -2.95 4.34 -6.73
CA MET A 302 -3.06 5.79 -6.85
C MET A 302 -2.15 6.28 -7.98
N PRO A 303 -2.61 7.18 -8.87
CA PRO A 303 -1.83 7.67 -10.02
C PRO A 303 -0.75 8.68 -9.58
N ILE A 304 0.15 8.26 -8.69
CA ILE A 304 1.21 9.05 -8.06
C ILE A 304 2.53 8.28 -8.12
N LYS A 305 3.66 9.00 -8.04
CA LYS A 305 4.99 8.39 -7.88
C LYS A 305 5.33 7.34 -8.95
N ARG A 306 5.94 6.21 -8.55
CA ARG A 306 6.38 5.15 -9.47
C ARG A 306 5.25 4.64 -10.36
N PHE A 307 4.01 4.57 -9.86
CA PHE A 307 2.88 4.21 -10.70
C PHE A 307 2.49 5.32 -11.70
N ALA A 308 2.61 6.60 -11.34
CA ALA A 308 2.44 7.70 -12.30
C ALA A 308 3.54 7.70 -13.38
N ASP A 309 4.78 7.39 -13.02
CA ASP A 309 5.88 7.26 -13.99
C ASP A 309 5.65 6.09 -14.94
N TYR A 310 5.20 4.94 -14.41
CA TYR A 310 4.74 3.80 -15.23
C TYR A 310 3.63 4.22 -16.22
N LEU A 311 2.58 4.87 -15.72
CA LEU A 311 1.47 5.34 -16.57
C LEU A 311 1.92 6.33 -17.64
N HIS A 312 2.92 7.16 -17.36
CA HIS A 312 3.45 8.12 -18.33
C HIS A 312 4.28 7.42 -19.41
N LYS A 313 5.20 6.54 -18.99
CA LYS A 313 6.08 5.79 -19.90
C LYS A 313 5.26 4.92 -20.86
N GLU A 314 4.22 4.27 -20.35
CA GLU A 314 3.36 3.38 -21.13
C GLU A 314 2.27 4.12 -21.93
N ASP A 315 2.26 5.46 -21.90
CA ASP A 315 1.21 6.31 -22.53
C ASP A 315 -0.22 5.98 -22.06
N LYS A 316 -0.35 5.51 -20.81
CA LYS A 316 -1.61 5.08 -20.18
C LYS A 316 -2.23 6.12 -19.25
N THR A 317 -1.61 7.28 -19.09
CA THR A 317 -2.07 8.29 -18.11
C THR A 317 -3.50 8.74 -18.39
N SER A 318 -3.81 9.11 -19.65
CA SER A 318 -5.16 9.56 -20.02
C SER A 318 -6.20 8.44 -19.92
N GLU A 319 -5.85 7.23 -20.35
CA GLU A 319 -6.71 6.05 -20.24
C GLU A 319 -7.04 5.74 -18.77
N TYR A 320 -6.02 5.71 -17.90
CA TYR A 320 -6.21 5.38 -16.50
C TYR A 320 -7.01 6.45 -15.75
N MET A 321 -6.73 7.74 -15.98
CA MET A 321 -7.54 8.81 -15.40
C MET A 321 -9.00 8.73 -15.88
N SER A 322 -9.24 8.38 -17.15
CA SER A 322 -10.58 8.13 -17.68
C SER A 322 -11.26 6.96 -16.96
N LEU A 323 -10.55 5.87 -16.72
CA LEU A 323 -11.04 4.71 -15.97
C LEU A 323 -11.50 5.13 -14.57
N LEU A 324 -10.69 5.89 -13.84
CA LEU A 324 -11.02 6.34 -12.48
C LEU A 324 -12.26 7.23 -12.46
N VAL A 325 -12.36 8.20 -13.38
CA VAL A 325 -13.51 9.09 -13.48
C VAL A 325 -14.78 8.34 -13.88
N ASN A 326 -14.70 7.46 -14.88
CA ASN A 326 -15.84 6.68 -15.36
C ASN A 326 -16.39 5.71 -14.30
N ASN A 327 -15.55 5.32 -13.34
CA ASN A 327 -15.94 4.48 -12.21
C ASN A 327 -16.09 5.28 -10.92
N PHE A 328 -16.18 6.62 -10.98
CA PHE A 328 -16.39 7.43 -9.80
C PHE A 328 -17.66 7.00 -9.06
N ASN A 329 -17.54 6.79 -7.77
CA ASN A 329 -18.61 6.36 -6.90
C ASN A 329 -18.76 7.34 -5.73
N VAL A 330 -19.85 8.10 -5.74
CA VAL A 330 -20.14 9.08 -4.70
C VAL A 330 -20.29 8.44 -3.31
N ALA A 331 -20.76 7.19 -3.22
CA ALA A 331 -20.86 6.49 -1.94
C ALA A 331 -19.47 6.20 -1.34
N ALA A 332 -18.48 5.90 -2.19
CA ALA A 332 -17.10 5.70 -1.75
C ALA A 332 -16.48 6.98 -1.15
N SER A 333 -16.91 8.17 -1.60
CA SER A 333 -16.44 9.45 -1.06
C SER A 333 -16.78 9.67 0.43
N VAL A 334 -17.80 8.96 0.95
CA VAL A 334 -18.18 9.00 2.36
C VAL A 334 -17.20 8.20 3.22
N GLY A 335 -16.61 7.13 2.67
CA GLY A 335 -15.72 6.21 3.39
C GLY A 335 -14.24 6.44 3.17
N VAL A 336 -13.82 7.55 2.55
CA VAL A 336 -12.40 7.83 2.31
C VAL A 336 -11.65 8.07 3.62
N MET A 337 -10.47 7.48 3.75
CA MET A 337 -9.68 7.51 4.99
C MET A 337 -9.32 8.92 5.47
N CYS A 338 -9.17 9.88 4.55
CA CYS A 338 -8.80 11.24 4.91
C CYS A 338 -9.86 11.97 5.75
N ARG A 339 -11.05 11.39 5.98
CA ARG A 339 -12.05 11.97 6.89
C ARG A 339 -11.65 11.82 8.35
N ASP A 340 -11.14 10.67 8.78
CA ASP A 340 -10.85 10.37 10.19
C ASP A 340 -9.40 9.93 10.46
N LEU A 341 -8.54 9.89 9.44
CA LEU A 341 -7.09 9.66 9.57
C LEU A 341 -6.29 10.94 9.39
N ILE A 342 -5.33 11.22 10.28
CA ILE A 342 -4.29 12.22 10.04
C ILE A 342 -2.94 11.53 9.87
N SER A 343 -2.15 11.96 8.88
CA SER A 343 -0.84 11.38 8.57
C SER A 343 0.29 12.31 8.99
N VAL A 344 1.28 11.77 9.71
CA VAL A 344 2.46 12.48 10.21
C VAL A 344 3.68 11.95 9.47
N SER A 345 4.43 12.85 8.84
CA SER A 345 5.71 12.51 8.22
C SER A 345 6.84 12.37 9.24
N TRP A 346 7.94 11.77 8.80
CA TRP A 346 9.16 11.57 9.59
C TRP A 346 9.74 12.88 10.18
N ASP A 347 9.51 14.02 9.53
CA ASP A 347 9.92 15.36 9.99
C ASP A 347 8.82 16.09 10.80
N GLY A 348 7.72 15.40 11.11
CA GLY A 348 6.63 15.89 11.95
C GLY A 348 5.60 16.75 11.21
N ARG A 349 5.64 16.89 9.89
CA ARG A 349 4.60 17.62 9.13
C ARG A 349 3.31 16.81 9.06
N LEU A 350 2.19 17.52 8.96
CA LEU A 350 0.84 16.95 8.94
C LEU A 350 0.24 16.95 7.53
N PHE A 351 -0.42 15.85 7.20
CA PHE A 351 -1.09 15.62 5.93
C PHE A 351 -2.44 14.95 6.17
N ASP A 352 -3.44 15.26 5.33
CA ASP A 352 -4.78 14.69 5.51
C ASP A 352 -4.85 13.18 5.29
N CYS A 353 -3.89 12.61 4.56
CA CYS A 353 -3.72 11.17 4.40
C CYS A 353 -2.33 10.82 3.83
N ASP A 354 -2.00 9.53 3.77
CA ASP A 354 -0.75 9.03 3.18
C ASP A 354 -0.52 9.55 1.75
N PHE A 355 -1.53 9.53 0.89
CA PHE A 355 -1.37 9.98 -0.50
C PHE A 355 -1.09 11.48 -0.61
N ASN A 356 -1.71 12.29 0.26
CA ASN A 356 -1.36 13.70 0.36
C ASN A 356 0.08 13.89 0.84
N GLN A 357 0.54 13.07 1.80
CA GLN A 357 1.92 13.08 2.25
C GLN A 357 2.88 12.80 1.10
N GLN A 358 2.64 11.73 0.33
CA GLN A 358 3.54 11.38 -0.77
C GLN A 358 3.57 12.47 -1.85
N LEU A 359 2.47 13.21 -2.02
CA LEU A 359 2.38 14.36 -2.92
C LEU A 359 2.81 15.71 -2.30
N ASP A 360 3.42 15.74 -1.12
CA ASP A 360 3.81 16.98 -0.42
C ASP A 360 2.64 18.00 -0.36
N MET A 361 1.44 17.50 -0.07
CA MET A 361 0.20 18.27 0.05
C MET A 361 -0.21 18.41 1.53
N PRO A 362 0.46 19.26 2.32
CA PRO A 362 0.20 19.37 3.75
C PRO A 362 -1.22 19.86 4.04
N VAL A 363 -1.69 19.59 5.25
CA VAL A 363 -2.94 20.18 5.76
C VAL A 363 -2.90 21.71 5.62
N ARG A 364 -4.06 22.31 5.36
CA ARG A 364 -4.20 23.77 5.33
C ARG A 364 -4.54 24.28 6.72
N GLY A 365 -3.97 25.42 7.10
CA GLY A 365 -4.31 26.12 8.34
C GLY A 365 -3.09 26.54 9.15
N ALA A 366 -3.32 26.87 10.42
CA ALA A 366 -2.28 27.33 11.33
C ALA A 366 -1.48 26.18 11.97
N LYS A 367 -2.04 24.97 11.99
CA LYS A 367 -1.45 23.76 12.58
C LYS A 367 -0.95 22.87 11.46
N THR A 368 0.35 22.89 11.19
CA THR A 368 0.93 22.20 10.02
C THR A 368 1.95 21.12 10.40
N THR A 369 2.31 21.06 11.68
CA THR A 369 3.20 20.04 12.26
C THR A 369 2.60 19.43 13.53
N ILE A 370 3.04 18.22 13.87
CA ILE A 370 2.69 17.52 15.12
C ILE A 370 3.13 18.32 16.36
N PHE A 371 4.12 19.19 16.22
CA PHE A 371 4.57 20.10 17.28
C PHE A 371 3.60 21.24 17.55
N ASP A 372 2.72 21.55 16.60
CA ASP A 372 1.69 22.57 16.77
C ASP A 372 0.45 22.01 17.51
N LEU A 373 0.30 20.69 17.58
CA LEU A 373 -0.88 20.03 18.15
C LEU A 373 -0.73 19.81 19.65
N ASN A 374 -1.79 20.12 20.39
CA ASN A 374 -1.98 19.57 21.73
C ASN A 374 -2.72 18.22 21.65
N SER A 375 -3.69 18.12 20.75
CA SER A 375 -4.52 16.96 20.48
C SER A 375 -4.93 16.93 19.00
N CYS A 376 -5.28 15.76 18.46
CA CYS A 376 -5.83 15.65 17.11
C CYS A 376 -7.21 16.33 16.98
N ASP A 377 -7.91 16.55 18.10
CA ASP A 377 -9.17 17.30 18.14
C ASP A 377 -9.01 18.74 17.63
N ASP A 378 -7.78 19.29 17.69
CA ASP A 378 -7.43 20.62 17.16
C ASP A 378 -7.67 20.73 15.64
N LEU A 379 -7.84 19.61 14.93
CA LEU A 379 -8.02 19.55 13.47
C LEU A 379 -9.48 19.37 13.04
N VAL A 380 -10.40 19.07 13.96
CA VAL A 380 -11.79 18.74 13.61
C VAL A 380 -12.49 19.90 12.89
N GLY A 381 -13.21 19.59 11.81
CA GLY A 381 -13.87 20.56 10.96
C GLY A 381 -12.94 21.29 9.98
N ALA A 382 -11.63 21.00 9.99
CA ALA A 382 -10.73 21.52 8.97
C ALA A 382 -11.09 20.96 7.59
N HIS A 383 -10.84 21.76 6.56
CA HIS A 383 -10.99 21.35 5.17
C HIS A 383 -9.90 20.34 4.78
N ILE A 384 -10.29 19.21 4.19
CA ILE A 384 -9.36 18.18 3.72
C ILE A 384 -8.82 18.54 2.34
N VAL A 385 -7.50 18.50 2.15
CA VAL A 385 -6.90 18.84 0.86
C VAL A 385 -7.10 17.72 -0.17
N ALA A 386 -7.89 18.00 -1.20
CA ALA A 386 -8.10 17.09 -2.32
C ALA A 386 -7.41 17.56 -3.62
N ASP A 387 -7.16 16.61 -4.52
CA ASP A 387 -6.70 16.85 -5.89
C ASP A 387 -7.05 15.64 -6.77
N ASN A 388 -6.72 15.67 -8.05
CA ASN A 388 -7.15 14.66 -9.04
C ASN A 388 -6.68 13.22 -8.76
N HIS A 389 -5.72 12.98 -7.86
CA HIS A 389 -5.39 11.62 -7.44
C HIS A 389 -6.53 10.99 -6.61
N CYS A 390 -7.37 11.80 -5.96
CA CYS A 390 -8.49 11.36 -5.14
C CYS A 390 -9.56 10.58 -5.94
N PHE A 391 -9.61 10.73 -7.27
CA PHE A 391 -10.42 9.86 -8.13
C PHE A 391 -10.08 8.37 -7.91
N GLY A 392 -8.83 8.04 -7.56
CA GLY A 392 -8.44 6.66 -7.22
C GLY A 392 -9.08 6.16 -5.92
N CYS A 393 -9.25 7.02 -4.91
CA CYS A 393 -9.89 6.68 -3.64
C CYS A 393 -11.41 6.49 -3.77
N THR A 394 -12.03 7.16 -4.74
CA THR A 394 -13.47 7.14 -4.96
C THR A 394 -13.91 6.29 -6.15
N ALA A 395 -13.00 5.62 -6.86
CA ALA A 395 -13.35 4.78 -7.99
C ALA A 395 -13.82 3.38 -7.55
N GLY A 396 -14.82 2.82 -8.24
CA GLY A 396 -15.32 1.47 -8.02
C GLY A 396 -15.90 1.28 -6.62
N SER A 397 -15.34 0.32 -5.87
CA SER A 397 -15.68 0.04 -4.46
C SER A 397 -15.02 1.02 -3.47
N GLY A 398 -14.37 2.06 -3.97
CA GLY A 398 -13.51 2.94 -3.17
C GLY A 398 -12.23 2.25 -2.71
N SER A 399 -11.32 3.04 -2.15
CA SER A 399 -10.01 2.55 -1.75
C SER A 399 -9.44 3.35 -0.58
N SER A 400 -8.89 2.63 0.40
CA SER A 400 -8.18 3.16 1.55
C SER A 400 -7.02 2.25 1.96
N CYS A 401 -6.15 2.70 2.87
CA CYS A 401 -5.18 1.82 3.51
C CYS A 401 -5.83 0.67 4.31
N SER A 402 -7.15 0.66 4.50
CA SER A 402 -7.92 -0.41 5.15
C SER A 402 -8.81 -1.19 4.16
N GLY A 403 -8.55 -1.09 2.86
CA GLY A 403 -9.26 -1.79 1.79
C GLY A 403 -10.38 -0.97 1.14
N ALA A 404 -11.33 -1.68 0.52
CA ALA A 404 -12.51 -1.09 -0.10
C ALA A 404 -13.39 -0.38 0.94
N THR A 405 -14.05 0.72 0.53
CA THR A 405 -14.79 1.60 1.46
C THR A 405 -16.30 1.42 1.39
N ILE A 406 -16.80 0.61 0.45
CA ILE A 406 -18.22 0.27 0.28
C ILE A 406 -18.44 -1.18 -0.13
#